data_AF-J9GVZ7-F1
#
_entry.id   AF-J9GVZ7-F1
#
_cell.length_a   1.000
_cell.length_b   1.000
_cell.length_c   1.000
_cell.angle_alpha   90.00
_cell.angle_beta   90.00
_cell.angle_gamma   90.00
#
_symmetry.space_group_name_H-M   'P 1'
#
loop_
_entity.id
_entity.type
_entity.pdbx_description
1 polymer ?
#
loop_
_entity_poly.entity_id
_entity_poly.type
_entity_poly.pdbx_seq_one_letter_code
_entity_poly.pdbx_strand_id
1 'polypeptide(L)'
;MDCIDPTRRGQDLDNYNWIRDAEKNNLVVGTQARILYQDALGRMKIALRFNEMVRNGEVGPIMLGRDHHDVSGTDSPFRETSNIKDGSNIMADMAVQCFAGNCARGMSLVALHNGGGVGIGKAINGGFGMVCDGSERVDEILRSAMLWDVMGGVARRSWARNPHAMETIEEFNQTHADGYHITMPYVADDEFINKIITQ
;
A
#
# COMPACT_ATOMS: atom_id res chain seq x y z
N MET A 1 13.82 -6.76 13.06
CA MET A 1 13.92 -5.34 13.47
C MET A 1 14.71 -4.54 12.45
N ASP A 2 15.79 -5.09 11.92
CA ASP A 2 16.80 -4.44 11.07
C ASP A 2 16.29 -3.85 9.73
N CYS A 3 15.05 -4.16 9.36
CA CYS A 3 14.43 -3.60 8.16
C CYS A 3 13.75 -2.25 8.38
N ILE A 4 13.49 -1.85 9.63
CA ILE A 4 12.76 -0.62 9.98
C ILE A 4 13.76 0.37 10.59
N ASP A 5 13.89 1.55 9.97
CA ASP A 5 14.71 2.65 10.48
C ASP A 5 13.86 3.59 11.35
N PRO A 6 13.98 3.54 12.69
CA PRO A 6 13.18 4.37 13.59
C PRO A 6 13.52 5.87 13.53
N THR A 7 14.56 6.27 12.79
CA THR A 7 14.98 7.67 12.67
C THR A 7 14.48 8.35 11.39
N ARG A 8 13.91 7.59 10.44
CA ARG A 8 13.50 8.11 9.13
C ARG A 8 12.23 8.95 9.19
N ARG A 9 11.14 8.43 9.77
CA ARG A 9 9.84 9.12 9.92
C ARG A 9 9.15 8.68 11.21
N GLY A 10 8.18 9.47 11.67
CA GLY A 10 7.36 9.14 12.84
C GLY A 10 6.66 7.78 12.71
N GLN A 11 6.13 7.46 11.52
CA GLN A 11 5.47 6.17 11.28
C GLN A 11 6.44 4.98 11.39
N ASP A 12 7.72 5.16 11.02
CA ASP A 12 8.73 4.11 11.18
C ASP A 12 9.07 3.87 12.65
N LEU A 13 9.17 4.95 13.44
CA LEU A 13 9.35 4.88 14.90
C LEU A 13 8.16 4.18 15.59
N ASP A 14 6.93 4.53 15.20
CA ASP A 14 5.72 3.91 15.74
C ASP A 14 5.72 2.40 15.51
N ASN A 15 6.03 1.99 14.27
CA ASN A 15 6.04 0.58 13.90
C ASN A 15 7.21 -0.18 14.50
N TYR A 16 8.37 0.45 14.68
CA TYR A 16 9.51 -0.11 15.40
C TYR A 16 9.16 -0.39 16.87
N ASN A 17 8.57 0.59 17.57
CA ASN A 17 8.17 0.43 18.96
C ASN A 17 7.08 -0.65 19.10
N TRP A 18 6.10 -0.63 18.20
CA TRP A 18 5.05 -1.66 18.14
C TRP A 18 5.65 -3.06 18.03
N ILE A 19 6.47 -3.33 17.01
CA ILE A 19 6.97 -4.69 16.78
C ILE A 19 7.91 -5.17 17.89
N ARG A 20 8.69 -4.26 18.51
CA ARG A 20 9.55 -4.57 19.66
C ARG A 20 8.75 -5.13 20.83
N ASP A 21 7.57 -4.57 21.08
CA ASP A 21 6.76 -4.92 22.24
C ASP A 21 5.61 -5.88 21.91
N ALA A 22 5.41 -6.23 20.63
CA ALA A 22 4.25 -7.00 20.16
C ALA A 22 4.17 -8.42 20.76
N GLU A 23 5.31 -9.02 21.11
CA GLU A 23 5.35 -10.33 21.79
C GLU A 23 4.84 -10.24 23.23
N LYS A 24 5.23 -9.18 23.96
CA LYS A 24 4.85 -8.96 25.37
C LYS A 24 3.33 -8.84 25.56
N ASN A 25 2.62 -8.45 24.52
CA ASN A 25 1.18 -8.22 24.54
C ASN A 25 0.34 -9.50 24.30
N ASN A 26 0.95 -10.65 23.97
CA ASN A 26 0.26 -11.95 23.82
C ASN A 26 -0.99 -11.92 22.91
N LEU A 27 -0.91 -11.22 21.77
CA LEU A 27 -2.05 -11.00 20.88
C LEU A 27 -2.30 -12.12 19.85
N VAL A 28 -1.50 -13.18 19.86
CA VAL A 28 -1.59 -14.26 18.86
C VAL A 28 -2.74 -15.21 19.21
N VAL A 29 -3.66 -15.41 18.25
CA VAL A 29 -4.74 -16.38 18.34
C VAL A 29 -4.77 -17.19 17.04
N GLY A 30 -4.65 -18.52 17.14
CA GLY A 30 -4.61 -19.41 15.96
C GLY A 30 -3.24 -19.45 15.29
N THR A 31 -3.18 -19.12 14.00
CA THR A 31 -1.94 -19.10 13.22
C THR A 31 -0.94 -18.11 13.82
N GLN A 32 0.35 -18.47 13.81
CA GLN A 32 1.43 -17.57 14.25
C GLN A 32 1.56 -16.41 13.25
N ALA A 33 0.89 -15.30 13.55
CA ALA A 33 0.79 -14.14 12.68
C ALA A 33 1.27 -12.87 13.36
N ARG A 34 1.67 -11.89 12.56
CA ARG A 34 2.07 -10.56 13.00
C ARG A 34 1.65 -9.53 11.96
N ILE A 35 1.33 -8.33 12.42
CA ILE A 35 0.96 -7.18 11.58
C ILE A 35 1.79 -5.97 11.99
N LEU A 36 2.10 -5.09 11.04
CA LEU A 36 2.70 -3.78 11.21
C LEU A 36 2.44 -2.96 9.94
N TYR A 37 2.62 -1.64 10.00
CA TYR A 37 2.52 -0.74 8.86
C TYR A 37 3.91 -0.40 8.31
N GLN A 38 4.03 -0.37 6.99
CA GLN A 38 5.21 0.09 6.24
C GLN A 38 4.80 0.65 4.88
N ASP A 39 5.65 1.49 4.30
CA ASP A 39 5.51 2.01 2.93
C ASP A 39 5.98 1.00 1.87
N ALA A 40 5.99 1.40 0.59
CA ALA A 40 6.31 0.52 -0.53
C ALA A 40 7.68 -0.16 -0.38
N LEU A 41 8.72 0.63 -0.06
CA LEU A 41 10.08 0.13 0.05
C LEU A 41 10.29 -0.69 1.33
N GLY A 42 9.69 -0.26 2.45
CA GLY A 42 9.70 -1.00 3.71
C GLY A 42 9.05 -2.37 3.57
N ARG A 43 7.87 -2.44 2.94
CA ARG A 43 7.18 -3.72 2.64
C ARG A 43 8.04 -4.62 1.75
N MET A 44 8.59 -4.08 0.67
CA MET A 44 9.46 -4.83 -0.24
C MET A 44 10.70 -5.38 0.48
N LYS A 45 11.39 -4.56 1.28
CA LYS A 45 12.60 -4.96 2.03
C LYS A 45 12.28 -6.09 3.02
N ILE A 46 11.19 -5.96 3.78
CA ILE A 46 10.76 -6.99 4.73
C ILE A 46 10.37 -8.28 4.01
N ALA A 47 9.60 -8.18 2.93
CA ALA A 47 9.15 -9.34 2.17
C ALA A 47 10.32 -10.13 1.57
N LEU A 48 11.29 -9.43 0.97
CA LEU A 48 12.51 -10.04 0.42
C LEU A 48 13.34 -10.70 1.53
N ARG A 49 13.47 -10.04 2.70
CA ARG A 49 14.19 -10.64 3.84
C ARG A 49 13.49 -11.91 4.33
N PHE A 50 12.16 -11.92 4.39
CA PHE A 50 11.43 -13.14 4.74
C PHE A 50 11.64 -14.26 3.72
N ASN A 51 11.59 -13.96 2.42
CA ASN A 51 11.83 -14.96 1.38
C ASN A 51 13.28 -15.49 1.44
N GLU A 52 14.26 -14.64 1.71
CA GLU A 52 15.66 -15.03 1.94
C GLU A 52 15.80 -15.97 3.16
N MET A 53 15.14 -15.66 4.28
CA MET A 53 15.17 -16.52 5.47
C MET A 53 14.56 -17.90 5.20
N VAL A 54 13.51 -17.98 4.38
CA VAL A 54 12.93 -19.26 3.93
C VAL A 54 13.92 -20.02 3.05
N ARG A 55 14.56 -19.33 2.10
CA ARG A 55 15.61 -19.92 1.22
C ARG A 55 16.77 -20.51 2.00
N ASN A 56 17.18 -19.82 3.07
CA ASN A 56 18.30 -20.23 3.93
C ASN A 56 17.90 -21.32 4.95
N GLY A 57 16.61 -21.69 5.03
CA GLY A 57 16.12 -22.65 6.02
C GLY A 57 16.10 -22.13 7.46
N GLU A 58 16.21 -20.81 7.67
CA GLU A 58 16.09 -20.19 9.00
C GLU A 58 14.65 -20.31 9.54
N VAL A 59 13.67 -20.32 8.64
CA VAL A 59 12.24 -20.44 8.91
C VAL A 59 11.54 -21.28 7.84
N GLY A 60 10.36 -21.82 8.15
CA GLY A 60 9.47 -22.43 7.14
C GLY A 60 8.77 -21.38 6.27
N PRO A 61 7.98 -21.78 5.26
CA PRO A 61 7.28 -20.85 4.37
C PRO A 61 6.44 -19.81 5.10
N ILE A 62 6.48 -18.57 4.61
CA ILE A 62 5.76 -17.43 5.21
C ILE A 62 4.69 -16.94 4.24
N MET A 63 3.46 -16.78 4.73
CA MET A 63 2.38 -16.14 3.97
C MET A 63 2.32 -14.66 4.30
N LEU A 64 2.60 -13.80 3.32
CA LEU A 64 2.36 -12.37 3.39
C LEU A 64 0.92 -12.06 3.03
N GLY A 65 0.36 -11.01 3.62
CA GLY A 65 -0.94 -10.48 3.28
C GLY A 65 -1.19 -9.17 4.01
N ARG A 66 -2.40 -8.64 3.87
CA ARG A 66 -2.85 -7.43 4.54
C ARG A 66 -4.36 -7.42 4.67
N ASP A 67 -4.87 -6.58 5.57
CA ASP A 67 -6.27 -6.16 5.51
C ASP A 67 -6.51 -5.35 4.20
N HIS A 68 -7.77 -5.21 3.81
CA HIS A 68 -8.17 -4.37 2.68
C HIS A 68 -8.14 -2.88 3.07
N HIS A 69 -8.08 -2.55 4.37
CA HIS A 69 -7.83 -1.21 4.86
C HIS A 69 -6.38 -0.78 4.57
N ASP A 70 -6.12 -0.37 3.34
CA ASP A 70 -4.80 0.00 2.83
C ASP A 70 -4.89 1.12 1.78
N VAL A 71 -3.73 1.64 1.38
CA VAL A 71 -3.61 2.83 0.52
C VAL A 71 -4.27 2.66 -0.85
N SER A 72 -4.17 1.49 -1.48
CA SER A 72 -4.67 1.20 -2.84
C SER A 72 -5.84 0.24 -2.88
N GLY A 73 -5.95 -0.65 -1.89
CA GLY A 73 -6.83 -1.80 -1.95
C GLY A 73 -8.32 -1.46 -1.89
N THR A 74 -8.71 -0.27 -1.42
CA THR A 74 -10.11 0.02 -1.13
C THR A 74 -10.55 1.40 -1.60
N ASP A 75 -11.63 1.40 -2.38
CA ASP A 75 -12.47 2.56 -2.62
C ASP A 75 -13.68 2.51 -1.70
N SER A 76 -13.79 3.50 -0.82
CA SER A 76 -14.83 3.58 0.21
C SER A 76 -15.04 5.04 0.62
N PRO A 77 -16.07 5.72 0.06
CA PRO A 77 -16.28 7.16 0.26
C PRO A 77 -16.53 7.53 1.73
N PHE A 78 -16.89 6.56 2.58
CA PHE A 78 -17.16 6.76 4.00
C PHE A 78 -15.98 6.41 4.91
N ARG A 79 -14.87 5.89 4.35
CA ARG A 79 -13.73 5.45 5.14
C ARG A 79 -12.41 5.66 4.39
N GLU A 80 -11.90 4.68 3.65
CA GLU A 80 -10.55 4.70 3.06
C GLU A 80 -10.32 5.84 2.05
N THR A 81 -11.34 6.23 1.30
CA THR A 81 -11.29 7.33 0.31
C THR A 81 -12.09 8.54 0.75
N SER A 82 -12.50 8.62 2.02
CA SER A 82 -13.26 9.75 2.56
C SER A 82 -12.51 11.09 2.52
N ASN A 83 -11.17 11.06 2.48
CA ASN A 83 -10.31 12.22 2.37
C ASN A 83 -9.98 12.63 0.93
N ILE A 84 -10.56 11.98 -0.08
CA ILE A 84 -10.41 12.34 -1.50
C ILE A 84 -11.49 13.37 -1.85
N LYS A 85 -11.06 14.56 -2.28
CA LYS A 85 -11.92 15.76 -2.38
C LYS A 85 -12.11 16.30 -3.79
N ASP A 86 -11.58 15.61 -4.80
CA ASP A 86 -11.76 15.95 -6.21
C ASP A 86 -13.08 15.40 -6.81
N GLY A 87 -13.93 14.76 -5.98
CA GLY A 87 -15.17 14.12 -6.39
C GLY A 87 -15.02 12.67 -6.85
N SER A 88 -13.78 12.16 -7.01
CA SER A 88 -13.53 10.78 -7.42
C SER A 88 -13.69 9.76 -6.29
N ASN A 89 -14.01 10.20 -5.06
CA ASN A 89 -14.13 9.32 -3.89
C ASN A 89 -15.24 8.26 -3.99
N ILE A 90 -16.20 8.45 -4.90
CA ILE A 90 -17.30 7.52 -5.19
C ILE A 90 -16.94 6.46 -6.25
N MET A 91 -15.79 6.59 -6.91
CA MET A 91 -15.34 5.67 -7.96
C MET A 91 -14.79 4.38 -7.34
N ALA A 92 -14.55 3.35 -8.18
CA ALA A 92 -14.00 2.06 -7.76
C ALA A 92 -12.74 1.64 -8.55
N ASP A 93 -12.22 2.52 -9.41
CA ASP A 93 -11.12 2.20 -10.31
C ASP A 93 -9.84 1.83 -9.57
N MET A 94 -9.54 2.47 -8.45
CA MET A 94 -8.30 2.23 -7.70
C MET A 94 -8.28 0.81 -7.13
N ALA A 95 -9.36 0.38 -6.48
CA ALA A 95 -9.48 -0.97 -5.94
C ALA A 95 -9.47 -2.04 -7.04
N VAL A 96 -10.17 -1.81 -8.16
CA VAL A 96 -10.21 -2.74 -9.30
C VAL A 96 -8.84 -2.85 -9.99
N GLN A 97 -8.15 -1.73 -10.20
CA GLN A 97 -6.80 -1.71 -10.75
C GLN A 97 -5.80 -2.40 -9.82
N CYS A 98 -5.86 -2.11 -8.52
CA CYS A 98 -5.02 -2.77 -7.51
C CYS A 98 -5.19 -4.30 -7.59
N PHE A 99 -6.43 -4.79 -7.58
CA PHE A 99 -6.76 -6.21 -7.78
C PHE A 99 -6.16 -6.77 -9.08
N ALA A 100 -6.49 -6.17 -10.23
CA ALA A 100 -6.07 -6.68 -11.54
C ALA A 100 -4.53 -6.69 -11.69
N GLY A 101 -3.85 -5.64 -11.23
CA GLY A 101 -2.40 -5.56 -11.33
C GLY A 101 -1.66 -6.46 -10.33
N ASN A 102 -2.26 -6.79 -9.18
CA ASN A 102 -1.74 -7.83 -8.28
C ASN A 102 -1.88 -9.23 -8.90
N CYS A 103 -3.01 -9.52 -9.57
CA CYS A 103 -3.18 -10.76 -10.33
C CYS A 103 -2.11 -10.88 -11.42
N ALA A 104 -1.92 -9.83 -12.22
CA ALA A 104 -0.98 -9.82 -13.33
C ALA A 104 0.50 -9.96 -12.90
N ARG A 105 0.82 -9.60 -11.66
CA ARG A 105 2.18 -9.64 -11.12
C ARG A 105 2.52 -10.90 -10.33
N GLY A 106 1.59 -11.86 -10.24
CA GLY A 106 1.88 -13.19 -9.72
C GLY A 106 1.73 -13.36 -8.21
N MET A 107 0.94 -12.50 -7.55
CA MET A 107 0.54 -12.74 -6.15
C MET A 107 -0.15 -14.11 -6.03
N SER A 108 0.12 -14.86 -4.95
CA SER A 108 -0.39 -16.23 -4.76
C SER A 108 -1.91 -16.29 -4.58
N LEU A 109 -2.49 -15.25 -4.00
CA LEU A 109 -3.93 -15.07 -3.81
C LEU A 109 -4.26 -13.61 -4.05
N VAL A 110 -5.38 -13.33 -4.74
CA VAL A 110 -5.90 -11.97 -4.89
C VAL A 110 -7.42 -12.02 -4.75
N ALA A 111 -7.96 -11.07 -4.00
CA ALA A 111 -9.39 -10.99 -3.71
C ALA A 111 -9.94 -9.60 -4.03
N LEU A 112 -11.18 -9.56 -4.51
CA LEU A 112 -11.96 -8.34 -4.70
C LEU A 112 -13.34 -8.56 -4.08
N HIS A 113 -13.71 -7.73 -3.12
CA HIS A 113 -14.94 -7.85 -2.35
C HIS A 113 -15.83 -6.60 -2.51
N ASN A 114 -17.11 -6.80 -2.19
CA ASN A 114 -18.13 -5.74 -2.14
C ASN A 114 -18.54 -5.49 -0.69
N GLY A 115 -18.26 -4.29 -0.20
CA GLY A 115 -18.82 -3.76 1.04
C GLY A 115 -18.03 -4.04 2.31
N GLY A 116 -16.74 -4.39 2.20
CA GLY A 116 -15.87 -4.57 3.36
C GLY A 116 -15.86 -3.31 4.23
N GLY A 117 -16.09 -3.52 5.53
CA GLY A 117 -16.05 -2.47 6.54
C GLY A 117 -17.29 -1.59 6.65
N VAL A 118 -17.77 -1.04 5.53
CA VAL A 118 -18.88 -0.05 5.53
C VAL A 118 -20.23 -0.64 5.08
N GLY A 119 -20.26 -1.89 4.64
CA GLY A 119 -21.46 -2.62 4.25
C GLY A 119 -21.67 -2.73 2.73
N ILE A 120 -22.52 -3.68 2.34
CA ILE A 120 -22.78 -4.05 0.94
C ILE A 120 -23.13 -2.83 0.09
N GLY A 121 -22.48 -2.71 -1.08
CA GLY A 121 -22.70 -1.64 -2.06
C GLY A 121 -22.06 -0.30 -1.70
N LYS A 122 -21.36 -0.19 -0.58
CA LYS A 122 -20.77 1.06 -0.09
C LYS A 122 -19.25 1.13 -0.20
N ALA A 123 -18.60 0.03 -0.57
CA ALA A 123 -17.16 -0.02 -0.83
C ALA A 123 -16.83 -1.13 -1.82
N ILE A 124 -15.74 -0.95 -2.57
CA ILE A 124 -15.08 -2.00 -3.34
C ILE A 124 -13.69 -2.14 -2.75
N ASN A 125 -13.37 -3.33 -2.23
CA ASN A 125 -12.19 -3.53 -1.41
C ASN A 125 -11.49 -4.84 -1.76
N GLY A 126 -10.20 -4.77 -2.06
CA GLY A 126 -9.35 -5.89 -2.47
C GLY A 126 -8.11 -6.07 -1.60
N GLY A 127 -7.58 -7.29 -1.66
CA GLY A 127 -6.44 -7.74 -0.89
C GLY A 127 -5.65 -8.79 -1.64
N PHE A 128 -4.47 -9.12 -1.11
CA PHE A 128 -3.61 -10.12 -1.68
C PHE A 128 -3.05 -11.05 -0.59
N GLY A 129 -2.54 -12.18 -1.06
CA GLY A 129 -1.69 -13.07 -0.31
C GLY A 129 -0.49 -13.49 -1.15
N MET A 130 0.70 -13.55 -0.55
CA MET A 130 1.93 -13.98 -1.24
C MET A 130 2.71 -14.97 -0.39
N VAL A 131 2.85 -16.20 -0.90
CA VAL A 131 3.67 -17.24 -0.25
C VAL A 131 5.13 -16.98 -0.57
N CYS A 132 5.91 -16.74 0.47
CA CYS A 132 7.38 -16.76 0.43
C CYS A 132 7.84 -18.21 0.54
N ASP A 133 8.22 -18.81 -0.59
CA ASP A 133 8.69 -20.19 -0.71
C ASP A 133 10.21 -20.32 -0.78
N GLY A 134 10.94 -19.20 -0.71
CA GLY A 134 12.39 -19.14 -0.81
C GLY A 134 12.93 -19.06 -2.24
N SER A 135 12.11 -19.17 -3.28
CA SER A 135 12.58 -19.11 -4.66
C SER A 135 12.94 -17.69 -5.12
N GLU A 136 13.90 -17.57 -6.04
CA GLU A 136 14.25 -16.29 -6.68
C GLU A 136 13.10 -15.74 -7.53
N ARG A 137 12.26 -16.62 -8.10
CA ARG A 137 11.01 -16.23 -8.78
C ARG A 137 10.11 -15.39 -7.87
N VAL A 138 10.02 -15.75 -6.58
CA VAL A 138 9.24 -14.96 -5.62
C VAL A 138 9.88 -13.59 -5.37
N ASP A 139 11.21 -13.46 -5.38
CA ASP A 139 11.86 -12.15 -5.25
C ASP A 139 11.47 -11.20 -6.40
N GLU A 140 11.42 -11.71 -7.64
CA GLU A 140 11.00 -10.93 -8.81
C GLU A 140 9.55 -10.46 -8.69
N ILE A 141 8.66 -11.35 -8.26
CA ILE A 141 7.25 -11.03 -7.98
C ILE A 141 7.17 -9.94 -6.90
N LEU A 142 7.89 -10.09 -5.79
CA LEU A 142 7.87 -9.13 -4.69
C LEU A 142 8.34 -7.73 -5.11
N ARG A 143 9.42 -7.65 -5.91
CA ARG A 143 9.95 -6.37 -6.40
C ARG A 143 8.97 -5.61 -7.29
N SER A 144 8.20 -6.34 -8.10
CA SER A 144 7.19 -5.74 -8.98
C SER A 144 5.87 -5.44 -8.26
N ALA A 145 5.35 -6.43 -7.53
CA ALA A 145 4.01 -6.41 -6.97
C ALA A 145 3.89 -5.52 -5.73
N MET A 146 4.92 -5.44 -4.86
CA MET A 146 4.87 -4.57 -3.68
C MET A 146 4.84 -3.10 -4.05
N LEU A 147 5.58 -2.70 -5.09
CA LEU A 147 5.52 -1.34 -5.62
C LEU A 147 4.14 -1.04 -6.19
N TRP A 148 3.54 -1.96 -6.97
CA TRP A 148 2.19 -1.78 -7.51
C TRP A 148 1.11 -1.66 -6.42
N ASP A 149 1.10 -2.58 -5.46
CA ASP A 149 0.10 -2.65 -4.39
C ASP A 149 0.05 -1.38 -3.54
N VAL A 150 1.17 -0.64 -3.44
CA VAL A 150 1.26 0.61 -2.68
C VAL A 150 1.15 1.84 -3.58
N MET A 151 1.98 1.93 -4.63
CA MET A 151 2.13 3.16 -5.40
C MET A 151 0.91 3.48 -6.27
N GLY A 152 0.07 2.49 -6.62
CA GLY A 152 -1.19 2.76 -7.33
C GLY A 152 -2.15 3.65 -6.53
N GLY A 153 -2.27 3.39 -5.23
CA GLY A 153 -3.09 4.20 -4.32
C GLY A 153 -2.45 5.54 -3.99
N VAL A 154 -1.12 5.58 -3.82
CA VAL A 154 -0.40 6.85 -3.64
C VAL A 154 -0.56 7.73 -4.89
N ALA A 155 -0.45 7.16 -6.08
CA ALA A 155 -0.66 7.86 -7.35
C ALA A 155 -2.07 8.45 -7.44
N ARG A 156 -3.11 7.66 -7.13
CA ARG A 156 -4.50 8.15 -7.13
C ARG A 156 -4.70 9.27 -6.11
N ARG A 157 -4.17 9.11 -4.89
CA ARG A 157 -4.27 10.13 -3.83
C ARG A 157 -3.50 11.41 -4.19
N SER A 158 -2.36 11.28 -4.85
CA SER A 158 -1.59 12.40 -5.42
C SER A 158 -2.44 13.13 -6.46
N TRP A 159 -3.02 12.41 -7.42
CA TRP A 159 -3.90 12.99 -8.44
C TRP A 159 -5.09 13.74 -7.83
N ALA A 160 -5.65 13.22 -6.74
CA ALA A 160 -6.67 13.88 -5.93
C ALA A 160 -6.15 15.04 -5.05
N ARG A 161 -4.90 15.47 -5.24
CA ARG A 161 -4.20 16.58 -4.59
C ARG A 161 -3.96 16.41 -3.09
N ASN A 162 -3.74 15.18 -2.63
CA ASN A 162 -3.25 14.97 -1.26
C ASN A 162 -1.78 15.41 -1.16
N PRO A 163 -1.42 16.38 -0.29
CA PRO A 163 -0.07 16.96 -0.27
C PRO A 163 1.04 15.93 0.01
N HIS A 164 0.83 15.04 0.97
CA HIS A 164 1.83 14.01 1.31
C HIS A 164 1.97 12.95 0.23
N ALA A 165 0.88 12.62 -0.48
CA ALA A 165 0.96 11.74 -1.63
C ALA A 165 1.73 12.40 -2.78
N MET A 166 1.51 13.70 -3.03
CA MET A 166 2.26 14.46 -4.03
C MET A 166 3.76 14.48 -3.72
N GLU A 167 4.15 14.76 -2.47
CA GLU A 167 5.54 14.68 -2.00
C GLU A 167 6.14 13.28 -2.24
N THR A 168 5.40 12.24 -1.89
CA THR A 168 5.83 10.84 -2.09
C THR A 168 6.01 10.49 -3.57
N ILE A 169 5.11 10.97 -4.45
CA ILE A 169 5.22 10.73 -5.88
C ILE A 169 6.37 11.51 -6.51
N GLU A 170 6.63 12.74 -6.05
CA GLU A 170 7.78 13.53 -6.51
C GLU A 170 9.09 12.79 -6.21
N GLU A 171 9.29 12.33 -4.97
CA GLU A 171 10.45 11.53 -4.58
C GLU A 171 10.52 10.22 -5.40
N PHE A 172 9.38 9.53 -5.57
CA PHE A 172 9.33 8.27 -6.33
C PHE A 172 9.73 8.47 -7.79
N ASN A 173 9.20 9.49 -8.47
CA ASN A 173 9.53 9.81 -9.85
C ASN A 173 11.01 10.19 -10.02
N GLN A 174 11.63 10.85 -9.03
CA GLN A 174 13.06 11.16 -9.06
C GLN A 174 13.92 9.91 -8.86
N THR A 175 13.59 9.08 -7.87
CA THR A 175 14.39 7.91 -7.48
C THR A 175 14.19 6.69 -8.39
N HIS A 176 13.10 6.65 -9.18
CA HIS A 176 12.75 5.53 -10.06
C HIS A 176 12.58 5.95 -11.54
N ALA A 177 13.22 7.06 -11.94
CA ALA A 177 13.07 7.68 -13.26
C ALA A 177 13.36 6.73 -14.45
N ASP A 178 14.22 5.74 -14.26
CA ASP A 178 14.64 4.80 -15.32
C ASP A 178 13.56 3.76 -15.69
N GLY A 179 12.52 3.59 -14.86
CA GLY A 179 11.52 2.54 -15.06
C GLY A 179 10.08 2.93 -14.73
N TYR A 180 9.87 4.04 -14.03
CA TYR A 180 8.55 4.47 -13.60
C TYR A 180 8.32 5.96 -13.85
N HIS A 181 7.07 6.30 -14.15
CA HIS A 181 6.60 7.67 -14.18
C HIS A 181 5.14 7.71 -13.74
N ILE A 182 4.85 8.52 -12.72
CA ILE A 182 3.51 8.75 -12.21
C ILE A 182 3.14 10.21 -12.47
N THR A 183 2.01 10.42 -13.13
CA THR A 183 1.49 11.76 -13.43
C THR A 183 1.20 12.54 -12.13
N MET A 184 1.78 13.73 -12.02
CA MET A 184 1.52 14.67 -10.94
C MET A 184 0.45 15.69 -11.35
N PRO A 185 -0.48 16.09 -10.46
CA PRO A 185 -1.45 17.12 -10.78
C PRO A 185 -0.81 18.51 -10.78
N TYR A 186 -1.29 19.39 -11.65
CA TYR A 186 -1.07 20.83 -11.52
C TYR A 186 -2.21 21.42 -10.69
N VAL A 187 -1.87 22.01 -9.54
CA VAL A 187 -2.86 22.62 -8.65
C VAL A 187 -3.26 23.99 -9.23
N ALA A 188 -4.55 24.19 -9.44
CA ALA A 188 -5.07 25.46 -9.94
C ALA A 188 -4.93 26.57 -8.89
N ASP A 189 -4.80 27.80 -9.36
CA ASP A 189 -4.78 29.00 -8.52
C ASP A 189 -6.22 29.39 -8.11
N ASP A 190 -6.53 29.25 -6.83
CA ASP A 190 -7.83 29.58 -6.27
C ASP A 190 -8.16 31.09 -6.40
N GLU A 191 -7.16 31.98 -6.35
CA GLU A 191 -7.39 33.42 -6.55
C GLU A 191 -7.85 33.70 -7.99
N PHE A 192 -7.21 33.06 -8.96
CA PHE A 192 -7.60 33.15 -10.37
C PHE A 192 -9.01 32.62 -10.62
N ILE A 193 -9.36 31.47 -10.04
CA ILE A 193 -10.71 30.90 -10.13
C ILE A 193 -11.74 31.87 -9.53
N ASN A 194 -11.50 32.37 -8.32
CA ASN A 194 -12.42 33.29 -7.64
C ASN A 194 -12.63 34.59 -8.42
N LYS A 195 -11.58 35.11 -9.05
CA LYS A 195 -11.66 36.31 -9.92
C LYS A 195 -12.53 36.09 -11.16
N ILE A 196 -12.58 34.88 -11.71
CA ILE A 196 -13.40 34.56 -12.89
C ILE A 196 -14.86 34.34 -12.49
N ILE A 197 -15.12 33.64 -11.39
CA ILE A 197 -16.49 33.31 -10.95
C ILE A 197 -17.27 34.53 -10.46
N THR A 198 -16.57 35.54 -9.92
CA THR A 198 -17.19 36.76 -9.36
C THR A 198 -17.44 37.89 -10.37
N GLN A 199 -17.10 37.68 -11.65
CA GLN A 199 -17.46 38.57 -12.77
C GLN A 199 -18.85 38.25 -13.32
#